data_AF-A0A1X0FU02-F1
#
_entry.id   AF-A0A1X0FU02-F1
#
_cell.length_a   1.000
_cell.length_b   1.000
_cell.length_c   1.000
_cell.angle_alpha   90.00
_cell.angle_beta   90.00
_cell.angle_gamma   90.00
#
_symmetry.space_group_name_H-M   'P 1'
#
loop_
_entity.id
_entity.type
_entity.pdbx_description
1 polymer ?
#
loop_
_entity_poly.entity_id
_entity_poly.type
_entity_poly.pdbx_seq_one_letter_code
_entity_poly.pdbx_strand_id
1 'polypeptide(L)'
;MTAGDIMTSPVITVPPNASTQQLADILIRHGISGLPVVDRAGTLLGLVSEHDLLIKAGAVASDLMTTAVITVTPDSAADDIRHLLIDRRIRRVPVVREGRLVGIVSRHDLVAVMATEWACQVCGEPVRGVHPPATCPKCHAKGTQFELQEQPPGA
;
A
#
# COMPACT_ATOMS: atom_id res chain seq x y z
N MET A 1 6.65 -9.27 -10.12
CA MET A 1 5.93 -8.75 -8.95
C MET A 1 5.38 -7.39 -9.28
N THR A 2 4.08 -7.22 -9.10
CA THR A 2 3.27 -6.07 -9.44
C THR A 2 2.83 -5.32 -8.18
N ALA A 3 2.21 -4.16 -8.33
CA ALA A 3 1.56 -3.44 -7.25
C ALA A 3 0.50 -4.32 -6.55
N GLY A 4 -0.29 -5.07 -7.33
CA GLY A 4 -1.33 -5.95 -6.81
C GLY A 4 -0.81 -7.05 -5.90
N ASP A 5 0.42 -7.52 -6.13
CA ASP A 5 1.06 -8.56 -5.31
C ASP A 5 1.50 -8.04 -3.93
N ILE A 6 1.76 -6.72 -3.81
CA ILE A 6 2.40 -6.12 -2.63
C ILE A 6 1.55 -5.06 -1.94
N MET A 7 0.46 -4.59 -2.56
CA MET A 7 -0.35 -3.52 -1.99
C MET A 7 -1.09 -3.99 -0.74
N THR A 8 -1.21 -3.07 0.23
CA THR A 8 -2.10 -3.26 1.36
C THR A 8 -3.54 -2.96 0.92
N SER A 9 -4.47 -3.86 1.24
CA SER A 9 -5.91 -3.75 0.98
C SER A 9 -6.70 -4.57 2.02
N PRO A 10 -7.87 -4.10 2.51
CA PRO A 10 -8.55 -2.85 2.16
C PRO A 10 -7.84 -1.61 2.72
N VAL A 11 -7.96 -0.48 2.00
CA VAL A 11 -7.36 0.80 2.41
C VAL A 11 -8.30 1.55 3.34
N ILE A 12 -7.77 2.10 4.43
CA ILE A 12 -8.52 3.02 5.30
C ILE A 12 -8.68 4.35 4.55
N THR A 13 -9.92 4.73 4.25
CA THR A 13 -10.27 5.94 3.49
C THR A 13 -11.24 6.82 4.25
N VAL A 14 -11.36 8.08 3.81
CA VAL A 14 -12.31 9.05 4.37
C VAL A 14 -13.10 9.76 3.26
N PRO A 15 -14.35 10.20 3.52
CA PRO A 15 -15.07 11.07 2.60
C PRO A 15 -14.51 12.50 2.60
N PRO A 16 -14.77 13.31 1.55
CA PRO A 16 -14.26 14.69 1.45
C PRO A 16 -14.76 15.63 2.55
N ASN A 17 -15.91 15.33 3.16
CA ASN A 17 -16.48 16.12 4.25
C ASN A 17 -16.05 15.65 5.65
N ALA A 18 -15.14 14.68 5.78
CA ALA A 18 -14.63 14.22 7.07
C ALA A 18 -13.91 15.36 7.79
N SER A 19 -14.23 15.59 9.06
CA SER A 19 -13.68 16.72 9.82
C SER A 19 -12.22 16.50 10.20
N THR A 20 -11.46 17.58 10.40
CA THR A 20 -10.06 17.53 10.86
C THR A 20 -9.88 16.65 12.11
N GLN A 21 -10.83 16.70 13.05
CA GLN A 21 -10.81 15.85 14.24
C GLN A 21 -10.94 14.36 13.89
N GLN A 22 -11.85 14.01 12.97
CA GLN A 22 -12.00 12.62 12.50
C GLN A 22 -10.73 12.15 11.78
N LEU A 23 -10.11 13.01 10.98
CA LEU A 23 -8.85 12.68 10.29
C LEU A 23 -7.73 12.38 11.30
N ALA A 24 -7.51 13.27 12.26
CA ALA A 24 -6.47 13.10 13.29
C ALA A 24 -6.68 11.82 14.10
N ASP A 25 -7.93 11.57 14.49
CA ASP A 25 -8.31 10.40 15.25
C ASP A 25 -8.05 9.08 14.49
N ILE A 26 -8.43 9.01 13.20
CA ILE A 26 -8.15 7.83 12.36
C ILE A 26 -6.64 7.62 12.19
N LEU A 27 -5.87 8.68 11.94
CA LEU A 27 -4.42 8.61 11.77
C LEU A 27 -3.75 7.99 13.01
N ILE A 28 -4.11 8.48 14.21
CA ILE A 28 -3.57 8.00 15.49
C ILE A 28 -4.00 6.57 15.77
N ARG A 29 -5.31 6.27 15.70
CA ARG A 29 -5.85 4.95 16.05
C ARG A 29 -5.25 3.83 15.19
N HIS A 30 -4.97 4.11 13.93
CA HIS A 30 -4.46 3.11 12.99
C HIS A 30 -2.94 3.21 12.77
N GLY A 31 -2.25 4.13 13.44
CA GLY A 31 -0.80 4.30 13.29
C GLY A 31 -0.37 4.63 11.85
N ILE A 32 -1.19 5.38 11.11
CA ILE A 32 -0.93 5.76 9.72
C ILE A 32 -0.72 7.26 9.59
N SER A 33 0.18 7.66 8.69
CA SER A 33 0.56 9.07 8.47
C SER A 33 -0.17 9.76 7.32
N GLY A 34 -1.15 9.10 6.70
CA GLY A 34 -1.98 9.70 5.66
C GLY A 34 -3.13 8.82 5.20
N LEU A 35 -4.15 9.49 4.68
CA LEU A 35 -5.47 8.98 4.33
C LEU A 35 -5.83 9.37 2.90
N PRO A 36 -6.20 8.40 2.05
CA PRO A 36 -6.92 8.66 0.81
C PRO A 36 -8.32 9.21 1.09
N VAL A 37 -8.67 10.27 0.39
CA VAL A 37 -10.00 10.86 0.36
C VAL A 37 -10.72 10.30 -0.87
N VAL A 38 -11.89 9.69 -0.66
CA VAL A 38 -12.67 9.06 -1.73
C VAL A 38 -14.12 9.55 -1.75
N ASP A 39 -14.75 9.53 -2.92
CA ASP A 39 -16.19 9.78 -3.02
C ASP A 39 -17.02 8.54 -2.59
N ARG A 40 -18.35 8.64 -2.70
CA ARG A 40 -19.26 7.52 -2.39
C ARG A 40 -19.10 6.32 -3.32
N ALA A 41 -18.59 6.54 -4.53
CA ALA A 41 -18.30 5.47 -5.47
C ALA A 41 -16.91 4.85 -5.21
N GLY A 42 -16.10 5.36 -4.28
CA GLY A 42 -14.73 4.88 -4.04
C GLY A 42 -13.71 5.44 -5.03
N THR A 43 -14.07 6.47 -5.80
CA THR A 43 -13.16 7.22 -6.67
C THR A 43 -12.20 8.01 -5.80
N LEU A 44 -10.90 7.94 -6.10
CA LEU A 44 -9.89 8.71 -5.38
C LEU A 44 -10.01 10.20 -5.73
N LEU A 45 -10.26 11.04 -4.72
CA LEU A 45 -10.35 12.51 -4.86
C LEU A 45 -9.04 13.22 -4.45
N GLY A 46 -8.33 12.67 -3.47
CA GLY A 46 -7.12 13.30 -2.94
C GLY A 46 -6.46 12.50 -1.83
N LEU A 47 -5.41 13.08 -1.24
CA LEU A 47 -4.72 12.57 -0.05
C LEU A 47 -4.63 13.65 1.01
N VAL A 48 -4.86 13.27 2.28
CA VAL A 48 -4.55 14.09 3.45
C VAL A 48 -3.50 13.37 4.29
N SER A 49 -2.50 14.10 4.79
CA SER A 49 -1.45 13.59 5.67
C SER A 49 -1.46 14.31 7.01
N GLU A 50 -0.74 13.75 7.98
CA GLU A 50 -0.47 14.45 9.26
C GLU A 50 0.10 15.84 9.03
N HIS A 51 0.95 16.00 8.01
CA HIS A 51 1.53 17.29 7.66
C HIS A 51 0.46 18.30 7.25
N ASP A 52 -0.51 17.89 6.43
CA ASP A 52 -1.60 18.76 5.99
C ASP A 52 -2.43 19.28 7.18
N LEU A 53 -2.67 18.44 8.20
CA LEU A 53 -3.39 18.83 9.42
C LEU A 53 -2.65 19.90 10.24
N LEU A 54 -1.33 19.99 10.11
CA LEU A 54 -0.50 20.93 10.87
C LEU A 54 -0.28 22.26 10.16
N ILE A 55 -0.26 22.28 8.83
CA ILE A 55 0.14 23.46 8.05
C ILE A 55 -1.00 24.13 7.27
N LYS A 56 -2.12 23.43 7.02
CA LYS A 56 -3.27 23.99 6.29
C LYS A 56 -4.40 24.32 7.25
N ALA A 57 -5.08 25.43 7.00
CA ALA A 57 -6.33 25.76 7.66
C ALA A 57 -7.49 25.12 6.88
N GLY A 58 -8.34 24.35 7.56
CA GLY A 58 -9.47 23.67 6.95
C GLY A 58 -10.32 22.96 8.00
N ALA A 59 -11.62 22.87 7.75
CA ALA A 59 -12.55 22.20 8.64
C ALA A 59 -12.72 20.72 8.26
N VAL A 60 -12.56 20.41 6.96
CA VAL A 60 -12.79 19.08 6.40
C VAL A 60 -11.68 18.63 5.44
N ALA A 61 -11.67 17.34 5.11
CA ALA A 61 -10.67 16.72 4.24
C ALA A 61 -10.52 17.42 2.88
N SER A 62 -11.61 17.89 2.25
CA SER A 62 -11.55 18.60 0.97
C SER A 62 -10.80 19.92 1.03
N ASP A 63 -10.76 20.58 2.18
CA ASP A 63 -10.02 21.83 2.39
C ASP A 63 -8.52 21.58 2.51
N LEU A 64 -8.15 20.38 2.99
CA LEU A 64 -6.78 20.02 3.37
C LEU A 64 -6.08 19.17 2.30
N MET A 65 -6.84 18.40 1.53
CA MET A 65 -6.30 17.36 0.66
C MET A 65 -5.47 17.93 -0.50
N THR A 66 -4.48 17.16 -0.91
CA THR A 66 -3.81 17.35 -2.20
C THR A 66 -4.55 16.54 -3.25
N THR A 67 -5.01 17.19 -4.33
CA THR A 67 -5.80 16.57 -5.42
C THR A 67 -4.93 16.02 -6.55
N ALA A 68 -3.75 16.60 -6.79
CA ALA A 68 -2.77 16.12 -7.76
C ALA A 68 -2.03 14.89 -7.21
N VAL A 69 -2.75 13.78 -7.06
CA VAL A 69 -2.22 12.55 -6.50
C VAL A 69 -1.58 11.72 -7.60
N ILE A 70 -0.29 11.41 -7.43
CA ILE A 70 0.37 10.41 -8.25
C ILE A 70 -0.21 9.05 -7.87
N THR A 71 -0.63 8.27 -8.87
CA THR A 71 -1.22 6.94 -8.68
C THR A 71 -0.54 5.93 -9.58
N VAL A 72 -0.70 4.65 -9.26
CA VAL A 72 -0.26 3.51 -10.07
C VAL A 72 -1.42 2.54 -10.29
N THR A 73 -1.24 1.59 -11.19
CA THR A 73 -2.24 0.53 -11.44
C THR A 73 -1.85 -0.76 -10.73
N PRO A 74 -2.78 -1.71 -10.52
CA PRO A 74 -2.45 -3.01 -9.94
C PRO A 74 -1.36 -3.77 -10.71
N ASP A 75 -1.26 -3.54 -12.01
CA ASP A 75 -0.31 -4.22 -12.89
C ASP A 75 1.05 -3.51 -12.98
N SER A 76 1.20 -2.33 -12.35
CA SER A 76 2.45 -1.58 -12.33
C SER A 76 3.56 -2.37 -11.64
N ALA A 77 4.77 -2.35 -12.19
CA ALA A 77 5.89 -3.09 -11.63
C ALA A 77 6.31 -2.50 -10.27
N ALA A 78 6.59 -3.37 -9.30
CA ALA A 78 7.06 -2.93 -7.99
C ALA A 78 8.38 -2.14 -8.07
N ASP A 79 9.19 -2.43 -9.08
CA ASP A 79 10.44 -1.72 -9.39
C ASP A 79 10.18 -0.24 -9.71
N ASP A 80 9.23 0.02 -10.61
CA ASP A 80 8.81 1.38 -10.99
C ASP A 80 8.26 2.13 -9.78
N ILE A 81 7.49 1.46 -8.93
CA ILE A 81 6.96 2.04 -7.69
C ILE A 81 8.10 2.41 -6.75
N ARG A 82 9.10 1.55 -6.58
CA ARG A 82 10.28 1.85 -5.75
C ARG A 82 10.98 3.11 -6.25
N HIS A 83 11.25 3.20 -7.55
CA HIS A 83 11.85 4.39 -8.16
C HIS A 83 11.00 5.64 -7.92
N LEU A 84 9.69 5.52 -8.13
CA LEU A 84 8.75 6.60 -7.88
C LEU A 84 8.78 7.10 -6.42
N LEU A 85 8.76 6.19 -5.43
CA LEU A 85 8.76 6.56 -4.00
C LEU A 85 10.10 7.21 -3.57
N ILE A 86 11.21 6.83 -4.19
CA ILE A 86 12.54 7.41 -3.91
C ILE A 86 12.67 8.77 -4.57
N ASP A 87 12.48 8.83 -5.89
CA ASP A 87 12.77 10.01 -6.71
C ASP A 87 11.82 11.16 -6.39
N ARG A 88 10.54 10.86 -6.17
CA ARG A 88 9.54 11.86 -5.78
C ARG A 88 9.51 12.13 -4.28
N ARG A 89 10.35 11.44 -3.50
CA ARG A 89 10.41 11.55 -2.03
C ARG A 89 9.05 11.36 -1.34
N ILE A 90 8.18 10.56 -1.93
CA ILE A 90 6.87 10.21 -1.36
C ILE A 90 6.96 8.91 -0.56
N ARG A 91 6.17 8.80 0.51
CA ARG A 91 6.21 7.64 1.42
C ARG A 91 5.35 6.46 0.95
N ARG A 92 4.31 6.76 0.16
CA ARG A 92 3.30 5.83 -0.32
C ARG A 92 2.65 6.34 -1.60
N VAL A 93 2.10 5.44 -2.39
CA VAL A 93 1.38 5.71 -3.63
C VAL A 93 0.06 4.92 -3.65
N PRO A 94 -1.07 5.57 -3.94
CA PRO A 94 -2.34 4.88 -4.14
C PRO A 94 -2.34 4.02 -5.41
N VAL A 95 -2.95 2.84 -5.30
CA VAL A 95 -3.19 1.93 -6.42
C VAL A 95 -4.64 2.08 -6.86
N VAL A 96 -4.85 2.43 -8.13
CA VAL A 96 -6.14 2.78 -8.70
C VAL A 96 -6.44 1.87 -9.90
N ARG A 97 -7.68 1.38 -9.99
CA ARG A 97 -8.22 0.67 -11.15
C ARG A 97 -9.51 1.36 -11.58
N GLU A 98 -9.57 1.81 -12.83
CA GLU A 98 -10.73 2.51 -13.39
C GLU A 98 -11.19 3.70 -12.51
N GLY A 99 -10.24 4.49 -12.00
CA GLY A 99 -10.50 5.65 -11.13
C GLY A 99 -10.82 5.29 -9.66
N ARG A 100 -11.08 4.02 -9.35
CA ARG A 100 -11.37 3.55 -7.99
C ARG A 100 -10.10 3.18 -7.24
N LEU A 101 -10.01 3.59 -5.99
CA LEU A 101 -8.93 3.17 -5.10
C LEU A 101 -9.09 1.68 -4.75
N VAL A 102 -8.06 0.87 -5.03
CA VAL A 102 -8.08 -0.59 -4.78
C VAL A 102 -6.99 -1.05 -3.81
N GLY A 103 -5.98 -0.22 -3.57
CA GLY A 103 -4.88 -0.53 -2.65
C GLY A 103 -3.97 0.66 -2.41
N ILE A 104 -2.96 0.45 -1.56
CA ILE A 104 -1.89 1.40 -1.33
C ILE A 104 -0.55 0.65 -1.27
N VAL A 105 0.49 1.22 -1.87
CA VAL A 105 1.86 0.70 -1.76
C VAL A 105 2.71 1.76 -1.06
N SER A 106 3.36 1.37 0.01
CA SER A 106 4.27 2.18 0.81
C SER A 106 5.68 1.62 0.79
N ARG A 107 6.62 2.40 1.33
CA ARG A 107 7.98 1.91 1.55
C ARG A 107 8.01 0.68 2.47
N HIS A 108 7.06 0.57 3.41
CA HIS A 108 6.96 -0.61 4.28
C HIS A 108 6.64 -1.87 3.47
N ASP A 109 5.70 -1.79 2.53
CA ASP A 109 5.33 -2.93 1.68
C ASP A 109 6.53 -3.41 0.84
N LEU A 110 7.32 -2.49 0.28
CA LEU A 110 8.53 -2.82 -0.46
C LEU A 110 9.60 -3.49 0.42
N VAL A 111 9.79 -3.00 1.64
CA VAL A 111 10.74 -3.59 2.60
C VAL A 111 10.24 -4.96 3.09
N ALA A 112 8.94 -5.11 3.32
CA ALA A 112 8.34 -6.38 3.74
C ALA A 112 8.63 -7.50 2.73
N VAL A 113 8.52 -7.22 1.42
CA VAL A 113 8.91 -8.18 0.38
C VAL A 113 10.37 -8.66 0.54
N MET A 114 11.28 -7.78 0.94
CA MET A 114 12.68 -8.14 1.09
C MET A 114 12.91 -9.04 2.31
N ALA A 115 12.09 -8.92 3.34
CA ALA A 115 12.19 -9.64 4.60
C ALA A 115 11.40 -10.96 4.62
N THR A 116 10.45 -11.14 3.70
CA THR A 116 9.56 -12.31 3.67
C THR A 116 9.93 -13.23 2.51
N GLU A 117 10.43 -14.42 2.85
CA GLU A 117 10.79 -15.47 1.90
C GLU A 117 9.96 -16.72 2.18
N TRP A 118 9.37 -17.29 1.13
CA TRP A 118 8.55 -18.50 1.19
C TRP A 118 9.28 -19.63 0.48
N ALA A 119 9.28 -20.83 1.07
CA ALA A 119 9.87 -22.01 0.46
C ALA A 119 8.78 -22.97 -0.04
N CYS A 120 8.88 -23.39 -1.31
CA CYS A 120 8.00 -24.42 -1.86
C CYS A 120 8.30 -25.78 -1.24
N GLN A 121 7.33 -26.39 -0.57
CA GLN A 121 7.45 -27.68 0.10
C GLN A 121 7.60 -28.88 -0.86
N VAL A 122 7.38 -28.69 -2.17
CA VAL A 122 7.51 -29.74 -3.18
C VAL A 122 8.91 -29.79 -3.79
N CYS A 123 9.52 -28.63 -4.06
CA CYS A 123 10.77 -28.55 -4.83
C CYS A 123 11.85 -27.65 -4.21
N GLY A 124 11.58 -27.06 -3.04
CA GLY A 124 12.49 -26.18 -2.31
C GLY A 124 12.69 -24.80 -2.93
N GLU A 125 11.91 -24.42 -3.95
CA GLU A 125 12.08 -23.12 -4.61
C GLU A 125 11.75 -21.95 -3.67
N PRO A 126 12.70 -21.03 -3.41
CA PRO A 126 12.46 -19.85 -2.60
C PRO A 126 11.78 -18.75 -3.42
N VAL A 127 10.78 -18.10 -2.85
CA VAL A 127 10.05 -17.00 -3.47
C VAL A 127 9.84 -15.88 -2.46
N ARG A 128 10.25 -14.67 -2.79
CA ARG A 128 10.03 -13.49 -1.95
C ARG A 128 8.68 -12.84 -2.23
N GLY A 129 8.01 -12.39 -1.16
CA GLY A 129 6.72 -11.74 -1.26
C GLY A 129 6.02 -11.64 0.08
N VAL A 130 5.14 -10.65 0.23
CA VAL A 130 4.33 -10.45 1.45
C VAL A 130 3.39 -11.65 1.69
N HIS A 131 2.99 -12.34 0.62
CA HIS A 131 2.11 -13.50 0.63
C HIS A 131 2.75 -14.65 -0.18
N PRO A 132 2.38 -15.91 0.08
CA PRO A 132 2.84 -17.02 -0.74
C PRO A 132 2.28 -16.88 -2.17
N PRO A 133 3.04 -17.24 -3.21
CA PRO A 133 2.56 -17.17 -4.59
C PRO A 133 1.41 -18.16 -4.81
N ALA A 134 0.48 -17.84 -5.72
CA ALA A 134 -0.64 -18.74 -6.04
C ALA A 134 -0.18 -20.10 -6.61
N THR A 135 0.96 -20.11 -7.30
CA THR A 135 1.62 -21.31 -7.82
C THR A 135 3.13 -21.17 -7.76
N CYS A 136 3.84 -22.27 -7.53
CA CYS A 136 5.29 -22.31 -7.59
C CYS A 136 5.78 -22.02 -9.03
N PRO A 137 6.73 -21.08 -9.21
CA PRO A 137 7.24 -20.73 -10.54
C PRO A 137 8.05 -21.87 -11.20
N LYS A 138 8.51 -22.85 -10.41
CA LYS A 138 9.35 -23.96 -10.88
C LYS A 138 8.59 -25.26 -11.11
N CYS A 139 7.78 -25.70 -10.16
CA CYS A 139 7.08 -26.99 -10.22
C CYS A 139 5.56 -26.87 -10.36
N HIS A 140 5.02 -25.64 -10.38
CA HIS A 140 3.59 -25.35 -10.48
C HIS A 140 2.72 -25.92 -9.34
N ALA A 141 3.33 -26.33 -8.22
CA ALA A 141 2.60 -26.67 -7.00
C ALA A 141 1.73 -25.49 -6.54
N LYS A 142 0.56 -25.78 -5.96
CA LYS A 142 -0.38 -24.77 -5.48
C LYS A 142 0.20 -23.94 -4.34
N GLY A 143 -0.29 -22.71 -4.16
CA GLY A 143 0.16 -21.78 -3.12
C GLY A 143 0.03 -22.28 -1.68
N THR A 144 -0.81 -23.29 -1.44
CA THR A 144 -0.91 -23.99 -0.15
C THR A 144 0.32 -24.85 0.19
N GLN A 145 1.27 -24.99 -0.74
CA GLN A 145 2.50 -25.75 -0.59
C GLN A 145 3.71 -24.84 -0.30
N PHE A 146 3.47 -23.67 0.29
CA PHE A 146 4.51 -22.73 0.69
C PHE A 146 4.54 -22.57 2.20
N GLU A 147 5.75 -22.53 2.75
CA GLU A 147 5.98 -22.26 4.16
C GLU A 147 6.85 -21.01 4.28
N LEU A 148 6.56 -20.19 5.29
CA LEU A 148 7.35 -19.00 5.57
C LEU A 148 8.71 -19.42 6.12
N GLN A 149 9.77 -18.97 5.47
CA GLN A 149 11.13 -19.23 5.91
C GLN A 149 11.51 -18.17 6.96
N GLU A 150 11.29 -18.51 8.23
CA GLU A 150 11.69 -17.64 9.34
C GLU A 150 13.21 -17.55 9.43
N GLN A 151 13.75 -16.34 9.36
CA GLN A 151 15.12 -16.08 9.78
C GLN A 151 15.09 -15.43 11.17
N PRO A 152 15.72 -16.05 12.19
CA PRO A 152 15.75 -15.45 13.52
C PRO A 152 16.54 -14.13 13.48
N PRO A 153 16.16 -13.12 14.28
CA PRO A 153 16.91 -11.88 14.35
C PRO A 153 18.38 -12.13 14.71
N GLY A 154 19.31 -11.67 13.87
CA GLY A 154 20.76 -11.72 14.13
C GLY A 154 21.49 -12.98 13.66
N ALA A 155 20.89 -13.80 12.79
CA ALA A 155 21.60 -14.85 12.06
C ALA A 155 22.52 -14.31 10.95
#